data_AF-A0A1I0JKG1-F1
#
_entry.id   AF-A0A1I0JKG1-F1
#
_cell.length_a   1.000
_cell.length_b   1.000
_cell.length_c   1.000
_cell.angle_alpha   90.00
_cell.angle_beta   90.00
_cell.angle_gamma   90.00
#
_symmetry.space_group_name_H-M   'P 1'
#
loop_
_entity.id
_entity.type
_entity.pdbx_description
1 polymer ?
#
loop_
_entity_poly.entity_id
_entity_poly.type
_entity_poly.pdbx_seq_one_letter_code
_entity_poly.pdbx_strand_id
1 'polypeptide(L)'
;MGAGNPAVGMLKGGVNDAKGGNQSLEGQVFFSDRTRESSTDTTTRRNLRSKPRDYAQGNGINTSNAHSRALQHRMAQIILHALNSGKTLPSNAMAPSVSVADPEQVPAEGAAWLQRFLHASYINKLSGRNFIGTPLDEHLDELKMPGSITLRSGEQVSELRGEDLNRFYHQAASELLRSMEDGKAPYLGMLNQGGIVPLVFGFEKINNLATHEIKYRMGPKQYSYQNKEHPLSGSQENGGKLKELEVRNLDDLATLCLGCAIKGIDLPTDLVVRVKGQRGEKALYLDASQTAMFKQKLAAHVVEQAGDQPLETLELQQLQRINSDIRAKNLSEWLPV
;
A
#
# COMPACT_ATOMS: atom_id res chain seq x y z
N MET A 1 1.70 34.77 -10.69
CA MET A 1 2.45 33.52 -10.43
C MET A 1 1.46 32.39 -10.64
N GLY A 2 1.73 31.51 -11.60
CA GLY A 2 0.72 30.58 -12.13
C GLY A 2 0.32 29.52 -11.12
N ALA A 3 -0.96 29.49 -10.77
CA ALA A 3 -1.57 28.30 -10.19
C ALA A 3 -1.48 27.20 -11.26
N GLY A 4 -0.64 26.18 -11.03
CA GLY A 4 -0.66 24.98 -11.85
C GLY A 4 -2.08 24.43 -11.84
N ASN A 5 -2.65 24.16 -13.02
CA ASN A 5 -3.91 23.45 -13.10
C ASN A 5 -3.73 22.12 -12.36
N PRO A 6 -4.55 21.81 -11.34
CA PRO A 6 -4.41 20.54 -10.65
C PRO A 6 -4.65 19.40 -11.65
N ALA A 7 -3.87 18.33 -11.50
CA ALA A 7 -4.00 17.18 -12.38
C ALA A 7 -5.32 16.47 -12.05
N VAL A 8 -6.17 16.27 -13.06
CA VAL A 8 -7.36 15.42 -12.91
C VAL A 8 -6.87 14.02 -12.53
N GLY A 9 -7.37 13.51 -11.40
CA GLY A 9 -6.96 12.18 -10.92
C GLY A 9 -7.19 11.10 -11.97
N MET A 10 -6.31 10.12 -12.04
CA MET A 10 -6.43 8.96 -12.92
C MET A 10 -6.09 7.68 -12.16
N LEU A 11 -6.81 6.60 -12.45
CA LEU A 11 -6.32 5.26 -12.15
C LEU A 11 -5.18 4.96 -13.11
N LYS A 12 -3.99 4.78 -12.56
CA LYS A 12 -2.83 4.35 -13.32
C LYS A 12 -2.75 2.84 -13.34
N GLY A 13 -2.32 2.29 -14.47
CA GLY A 13 -1.95 0.88 -14.52
C GLY A 13 -0.87 0.59 -13.48
N GLY A 14 -0.93 -0.59 -12.86
CA GLY A 14 0.02 -0.96 -11.83
C GLY A 14 1.47 -0.92 -12.35
N VAL A 15 2.38 -0.37 -11.54
CA VAL A 15 3.83 -0.36 -11.80
C VAL A 15 4.48 -1.49 -10.99
N ASN A 16 5.32 -2.30 -11.66
CA ASN A 16 6.32 -3.26 -11.16
C ASN A 16 5.96 -4.75 -11.06
N ASP A 17 6.35 -5.49 -12.11
CA ASP A 17 7.59 -6.28 -12.11
C ASP A 17 8.05 -6.45 -13.58
N ALA A 18 9.26 -6.00 -13.94
CA ALA A 18 9.85 -6.25 -15.27
C ALA A 18 9.96 -7.75 -15.61
N LYS A 19 9.77 -8.64 -14.62
CA LYS A 19 9.62 -10.09 -14.79
C LYS A 19 8.19 -10.53 -15.06
N GLY A 20 7.29 -9.60 -15.40
CA GLY A 20 5.95 -9.89 -15.85
C GLY A 20 6.02 -10.84 -17.05
N GLY A 21 5.93 -12.15 -16.78
CA GLY A 21 6.02 -13.17 -17.81
C GLY A 21 4.91 -13.01 -18.86
N ASN A 22 4.87 -13.90 -19.84
CA ASN A 22 3.98 -13.83 -21.01
C ASN A 22 2.46 -13.78 -20.72
N GLN A 23 2.03 -13.74 -19.45
CA GLN A 23 0.64 -13.61 -18.99
C GLN A 23 0.41 -12.36 -18.11
N SER A 24 1.40 -11.48 -18.00
CA SER A 24 1.34 -10.27 -17.17
C SER A 24 0.35 -9.27 -17.73
N LEU A 25 -0.34 -8.59 -16.82
CA LEU A 25 -1.20 -7.45 -17.09
C LEU A 25 -0.55 -6.17 -16.53
N GLU A 26 0.77 -6.07 -16.64
CA GLU A 26 1.53 -4.89 -16.21
C GLU A 26 1.11 -3.64 -16.99
N GLY A 27 1.06 -2.50 -16.30
CA GLY A 27 0.60 -1.23 -16.89
C GLY A 27 -0.89 -1.19 -17.23
N GLN A 28 -1.67 -2.21 -16.86
CA GLN A 28 -3.11 -2.27 -17.13
C GLN A 28 -3.95 -1.80 -15.93
N VAL A 29 -5.09 -1.16 -16.20
CA VAL A 29 -6.07 -0.79 -15.16
C VAL A 29 -7.16 -1.86 -15.08
N PHE A 30 -7.31 -2.51 -13.93
CA PHE A 30 -8.27 -3.59 -13.71
C PHE A 30 -9.60 -3.09 -13.16
N PHE A 31 -10.70 -3.70 -13.63
CA PHE A 31 -12.05 -3.43 -13.13
C PHE A 31 -12.71 -4.72 -12.65
N SER A 32 -12.58 -4.99 -11.35
CA SER A 32 -12.95 -6.27 -10.71
C SER A 32 -14.46 -6.56 -10.63
N ASP A 33 -15.30 -5.54 -10.75
CA ASP A 33 -16.75 -5.65 -10.49
C ASP A 33 -17.52 -6.35 -11.62
N ARG A 34 -16.94 -6.49 -12.82
CA ARG A 34 -17.62 -7.14 -13.96
C ARG A 34 -16.89 -8.32 -14.56
N THR A 35 -15.72 -8.63 -14.01
CA THR A 35 -14.95 -9.77 -14.46
C THR A 35 -15.54 -11.06 -13.89
N ARG A 36 -16.10 -11.88 -14.78
CA ARG A 36 -16.38 -13.28 -14.45
C ARG A 36 -15.04 -13.98 -14.26
N GLU A 37 -14.80 -14.63 -13.12
CA GLU A 37 -13.53 -15.35 -12.93
C GLU A 37 -13.46 -16.64 -13.76
N SER A 38 -14.59 -17.10 -14.31
CA SER A 38 -14.67 -18.20 -15.26
C SER A 38 -15.88 -18.02 -16.18
N SER A 39 -15.93 -18.74 -17.31
CA SER A 39 -17.08 -18.72 -18.23
C SER A 39 -18.41 -19.09 -17.57
N THR A 40 -18.36 -19.86 -16.48
CA THR A 40 -19.50 -20.31 -15.68
C THR A 40 -19.80 -19.44 -14.46
N ASP A 41 -18.96 -18.44 -14.14
CA ASP A 41 -19.18 -17.57 -12.97
C ASP A 41 -20.40 -16.67 -13.23
N THR A 42 -21.50 -16.93 -12.50
CA THR A 42 -22.64 -16.02 -12.48
C THR A 42 -22.32 -14.87 -11.52
N THR A 43 -22.11 -13.68 -12.05
CA THR A 43 -21.92 -12.47 -11.25
C THR A 43 -23.18 -12.21 -10.40
N THR A 44 -23.15 -12.59 -9.12
CA THR A 44 -24.24 -12.31 -8.18
C THR A 44 -24.06 -10.94 -7.53
N ARG A 45 -25.15 -10.34 -7.03
CA ARG A 45 -25.08 -9.11 -6.22
C ARG A 45 -24.19 -9.26 -4.97
N ARG A 46 -24.07 -10.48 -4.45
CA ARG A 46 -23.14 -10.81 -3.35
C ARG A 46 -21.70 -10.72 -3.84
N ASN A 47 -21.38 -11.33 -4.98
CA ASN A 47 -20.04 -11.31 -5.58
C ASN A 47 -19.58 -9.88 -5.88
N LEU A 48 -20.47 -9.04 -6.41
CA LEU A 48 -20.23 -7.60 -6.65
C LEU A 48 -19.85 -6.81 -5.40
N ARG A 49 -20.21 -7.31 -4.21
CA ARG A 49 -20.01 -6.63 -2.94
C ARG A 49 -18.89 -7.23 -2.09
N SER A 50 -18.64 -8.54 -2.19
CA SER A 50 -17.63 -9.20 -1.37
C SER A 50 -16.26 -9.18 -2.05
N LYS A 51 -16.16 -9.50 -3.35
CA LYS A 51 -14.87 -9.62 -4.04
C LYS A 51 -14.06 -8.31 -3.97
N PRO A 52 -14.62 -7.12 -4.29
CA PRO A 52 -13.86 -5.88 -4.19
C PRO A 52 -13.36 -5.59 -2.77
N ARG A 53 -14.09 -6.04 -1.74
CA ARG A 53 -13.69 -5.85 -0.33
C ARG A 53 -12.57 -6.79 0.08
N ASP A 54 -12.59 -8.03 -0.40
CA ASP A 54 -11.51 -8.98 -0.16
C ASP A 54 -10.23 -8.50 -0.86
N TYR A 55 -10.36 -7.97 -2.09
CA TYR A 55 -9.25 -7.33 -2.81
C TYR A 55 -8.76 -6.05 -2.12
N ALA A 56 -9.66 -5.19 -1.63
CA ALA A 56 -9.30 -3.94 -0.96
C ALA A 56 -8.51 -4.17 0.33
N GLN A 57 -8.65 -5.35 0.96
CA GLN A 57 -7.80 -5.72 2.10
C GLN A 57 -6.35 -6.03 1.68
N GLY A 58 -6.10 -6.21 0.39
CA GLY A 58 -4.77 -6.50 -0.13
C GLY A 58 -4.20 -7.86 0.31
N ASN A 59 -5.04 -8.73 0.88
CA ASN A 59 -4.63 -10.00 1.45
C ASN A 59 -4.18 -10.98 0.36
N GLY A 60 -3.03 -11.61 0.57
CA GLY A 60 -2.52 -12.64 -0.34
C GLY A 60 -1.45 -13.51 0.33
N ILE A 61 -1.20 -14.68 -0.25
CA ILE A 61 -0.15 -15.59 0.24
C ILE A 61 1.26 -15.21 -0.24
N ASN A 62 1.33 -14.39 -1.29
CA ASN A 62 2.58 -14.00 -1.95
C ASN A 62 3.26 -12.85 -1.20
N THR A 63 4.59 -12.87 -1.13
CA THR A 63 5.41 -11.80 -0.52
C THR A 63 5.18 -10.42 -1.15
N SER A 64 4.69 -10.39 -2.39
CA SER A 64 4.48 -9.20 -3.20
C SER A 64 3.07 -8.61 -3.13
N ASN A 65 2.15 -9.15 -2.31
CA ASN A 65 0.83 -8.54 -2.16
C ASN A 65 0.90 -7.19 -1.44
N ALA A 66 -0.13 -6.36 -1.60
CA ALA A 66 -0.16 -5.01 -1.08
C ALA A 66 0.01 -4.95 0.46
N HIS A 67 -0.68 -5.83 1.19
CA HIS A 67 -0.57 -5.89 2.66
C HIS A 67 0.85 -6.24 3.10
N SER A 68 1.46 -7.22 2.44
CA SER A 68 2.84 -7.63 2.72
C SER A 68 3.84 -6.54 2.42
N ARG A 69 3.71 -5.84 1.29
CA ARG A 69 4.63 -4.75 0.93
C ARG A 69 4.53 -3.55 1.90
N ALA A 70 3.33 -3.20 2.34
CA ALA A 70 3.13 -2.16 3.35
C ALA A 70 3.78 -2.52 4.69
N LEU A 71 3.59 -3.76 5.17
CA LEU A 71 4.20 -4.23 6.41
C LEU A 71 5.73 -4.43 6.30
N GLN A 72 6.22 -4.89 5.14
CA GLN A 72 7.66 -4.99 4.87
C GLN A 72 8.32 -3.61 4.93
N HIS A 73 7.69 -2.58 4.33
CA HIS A 73 8.14 -1.19 4.46
C HIS A 73 8.20 -0.79 5.93
N ARG A 74 7.13 -1.02 6.68
CA ARG A 74 7.09 -0.66 8.11
C ARG A 74 8.18 -1.33 8.94
N MET A 75 8.35 -2.64 8.79
CA MET A 75 9.39 -3.39 9.53
C MET A 75 10.80 -2.98 9.12
N ALA A 76 11.03 -2.65 7.85
CA ALA A 76 12.32 -2.13 7.41
C ALA A 76 12.62 -0.75 8.03
N GLN A 77 11.61 0.13 8.19
CA GLN A 77 11.77 1.37 8.95
C GLN A 77 12.19 1.09 10.41
N ILE A 78 11.57 0.11 11.06
CA ILE A 78 11.89 -0.29 12.44
C ILE A 78 13.33 -0.80 12.54
N ILE A 79 13.74 -1.68 11.62
CA ILE A 79 15.11 -2.21 11.58
C ILE A 79 16.13 -1.08 11.45
N LEU A 80 15.93 -0.18 10.49
CA LEU A 80 16.85 0.95 10.30
C LEU A 80 16.86 1.90 11.48
N HIS A 81 15.70 2.22 12.04
CA HIS A 81 15.60 3.09 13.21
C HIS A 81 16.36 2.53 14.41
N ALA A 82 16.19 1.24 14.69
CA ALA A 82 16.91 0.55 15.76
C ALA A 82 18.43 0.61 15.53
N LEU A 83 18.90 0.22 14.34
CA LEU A 83 20.33 0.21 14.01
C LEU A 83 20.95 1.62 14.03
N ASN A 84 20.26 2.61 13.44
CA ASN A 84 20.73 4.01 13.44
C ASN A 84 20.76 4.62 14.86
N SER A 85 19.92 4.13 15.76
CA SER A 85 19.88 4.57 17.17
C SER A 85 20.84 3.77 18.07
N GLY A 86 21.68 2.90 17.51
CA GLY A 86 22.61 2.05 18.26
C GLY A 86 21.95 0.95 19.07
N LYS A 87 20.66 0.63 18.82
CA LYS A 87 19.95 -0.46 19.49
C LYS A 87 20.27 -1.79 18.82
N THR A 88 20.32 -2.84 19.62
CA THR A 88 20.51 -4.21 19.12
C THR A 88 19.19 -4.77 18.60
N LEU A 89 19.22 -5.38 17.41
CA LEU A 89 18.11 -6.18 16.91
C LEU A 89 18.02 -7.49 17.71
N PRO A 90 16.85 -7.83 18.29
CA PRO A 90 16.69 -9.10 18.98
C PRO A 90 16.99 -10.26 18.03
N SER A 91 17.68 -11.28 18.52
CA SER A 91 18.07 -12.42 17.69
C SER A 91 17.18 -13.64 17.92
N ASN A 92 17.09 -14.49 16.90
CA ASN A 92 16.56 -15.84 16.98
C ASN A 92 17.64 -16.86 16.57
N ALA A 93 17.35 -18.14 16.78
CA ALA A 93 18.29 -19.24 16.51
C ALA A 93 18.42 -19.62 15.02
N MET A 94 17.77 -18.90 14.09
CA MET A 94 17.93 -19.18 12.66
C MET A 94 19.31 -18.74 12.18
N ALA A 95 19.88 -19.52 11.27
CA ALA A 95 21.12 -19.24 10.56
C ALA A 95 20.91 -19.48 9.05
N PRO A 96 20.15 -18.63 8.37
CA PRO A 96 19.86 -18.81 6.95
C PRO A 96 21.10 -18.53 6.09
N SER A 97 21.07 -19.04 4.88
CA SER A 97 22.08 -18.73 3.87
C SER A 97 21.49 -17.87 2.75
N VAL A 98 22.25 -16.86 2.33
CA VAL A 98 21.93 -16.00 1.19
C VAL A 98 22.97 -16.25 0.10
N SER A 99 22.50 -16.74 -1.04
CA SER A 99 23.32 -16.88 -2.25
C SER A 99 23.37 -15.56 -2.98
N VAL A 100 24.58 -15.12 -3.32
CA VAL A 100 24.85 -13.86 -4.01
C VAL A 100 25.71 -14.18 -5.22
N ALA A 101 25.24 -13.84 -6.42
CA ALA A 101 25.95 -14.15 -7.66
C ALA A 101 27.28 -13.37 -7.77
N ASP A 102 27.31 -12.15 -7.26
CA ASP A 102 28.45 -11.22 -7.25
C ASP A 102 28.42 -10.39 -5.95
N PRO A 103 29.55 -10.15 -5.26
CA PRO A 103 29.63 -9.22 -4.12
C PRO A 103 28.92 -7.87 -4.31
N GLU A 104 28.89 -7.30 -5.52
CA GLU A 104 28.18 -6.03 -5.78
C GLU A 104 26.66 -6.15 -5.61
N GLN A 105 26.10 -7.36 -5.73
CA GLN A 105 24.66 -7.63 -5.61
C GLN A 105 24.21 -7.92 -4.18
N VAL A 106 25.12 -7.92 -3.19
CA VAL A 106 24.79 -8.19 -1.78
C VAL A 106 23.62 -7.34 -1.28
N PRO A 107 23.54 -6.01 -1.55
CA PRO A 107 22.41 -5.20 -1.08
C PRO A 107 21.06 -5.65 -1.67
N ALA A 108 21.02 -5.93 -2.97
CA ALA A 108 19.79 -6.31 -3.68
C ALA A 108 19.32 -7.72 -3.27
N GLU A 109 20.22 -8.69 -3.20
CA GLU A 109 19.90 -10.06 -2.75
C GLU A 109 19.57 -10.09 -1.26
N GLY A 110 20.25 -9.27 -0.45
CA GLY A 110 19.94 -9.07 0.96
C GLY A 110 18.55 -8.49 1.16
N ALA A 111 18.16 -7.47 0.41
CA ALA A 111 16.81 -6.89 0.45
C ALA A 111 15.75 -7.91 0.02
N ALA A 112 16.00 -8.67 -1.05
CA ALA A 112 15.09 -9.70 -1.53
C ALA A 112 14.93 -10.84 -0.50
N TRP A 113 16.03 -11.24 0.15
CA TRP A 113 16.00 -12.19 1.26
C TRP A 113 15.21 -11.64 2.45
N LEU A 114 15.50 -10.40 2.88
CA LEU A 114 14.84 -9.75 4.01
C LEU A 114 13.33 -9.66 3.77
N GLN A 115 12.93 -9.29 2.54
CA GLN A 115 11.52 -9.26 2.13
C GLN A 115 10.82 -10.62 2.34
N ARG A 116 11.45 -11.71 1.89
CA ARG A 116 10.92 -13.08 2.05
C ARG A 116 10.88 -13.49 3.51
N PHE A 117 11.92 -13.17 4.27
CA PHE A 117 12.01 -13.46 5.69
C PHE A 117 10.89 -12.75 6.47
N LEU A 118 10.73 -11.44 6.31
CA LEU A 118 9.70 -10.66 7.00
C LEU A 118 8.29 -11.19 6.69
N HIS A 119 8.04 -11.53 5.43
CA HIS A 119 6.77 -12.11 5.01
C HIS A 119 6.48 -13.45 5.69
N ALA A 120 7.44 -14.38 5.63
CA ALA A 120 7.26 -15.72 6.16
C ALA A 120 7.20 -15.75 7.70
N SER A 121 8.03 -14.93 8.36
CA SER A 121 8.19 -14.95 9.81
C SER A 121 7.14 -14.13 10.55
N TYR A 122 6.70 -13.00 9.99
CA TYR A 122 5.84 -12.05 10.69
C TYR A 122 4.49 -11.83 10.04
N ILE A 123 4.47 -11.68 8.72
CA ILE A 123 3.24 -11.25 8.03
C ILE A 123 2.28 -12.42 7.86
N ASN A 124 2.76 -13.55 7.33
CA ASN A 124 1.97 -14.77 7.19
C ASN A 124 1.53 -15.35 8.54
N LYS A 125 2.29 -15.10 9.61
CA LYS A 125 1.98 -15.55 10.98
C LYS A 125 1.14 -14.54 11.78
N LEU A 126 0.71 -13.44 11.16
CA LEU A 126 -0.10 -12.36 11.73
C LEU A 126 0.54 -11.56 12.88
N SER A 127 1.70 -11.93 13.40
CA SER A 127 2.44 -11.15 14.41
C SER A 127 2.88 -9.79 13.88
N GLY A 128 3.02 -9.65 12.56
CA GLY A 128 3.34 -8.37 11.92
C GLY A 128 2.34 -7.25 12.16
N ARG A 129 1.12 -7.56 12.65
CA ARG A 129 0.09 -6.56 12.94
C ARG A 129 0.45 -5.62 14.09
N ASN A 130 1.29 -6.05 15.03
CA ASN A 130 1.70 -5.24 16.20
C ASN A 130 2.56 -4.03 15.80
N PHE A 131 3.16 -4.06 14.61
CA PHE A 131 3.99 -2.95 14.10
C PHE A 131 3.21 -1.88 13.35
N ILE A 132 1.92 -2.11 13.09
CA ILE A 132 1.08 -1.18 12.34
C ILE A 132 0.74 0.02 13.21
N GLY A 133 1.12 1.22 12.77
CA GLY A 133 0.74 2.46 13.46
C GLY A 133 1.42 2.72 14.81
N THR A 134 2.23 1.78 15.31
CA THR A 134 2.93 1.89 16.60
C THR A 134 4.26 2.63 16.42
N PRO A 135 4.73 3.46 17.37
CA PRO A 135 6.07 4.04 17.35
C PRO A 135 7.18 3.04 16.95
N LEU A 136 8.22 3.52 16.23
CA LEU A 136 9.27 2.65 15.66
C LEU A 136 10.08 1.86 16.69
N ASP A 137 10.08 2.30 17.94
CA ASP A 137 10.76 1.63 19.05
C ASP A 137 9.86 0.63 19.80
N GLU A 138 8.55 0.71 19.60
CA GLU A 138 7.57 -0.15 20.25
C GLU A 138 7.55 -1.53 19.57
N HIS A 139 7.42 -2.59 20.36
CA HIS A 139 7.47 -3.99 19.91
C HIS A 139 8.77 -4.42 19.23
N LEU A 140 9.86 -3.65 19.32
CA LEU A 140 11.15 -4.03 18.70
C LEU A 140 11.60 -5.44 19.16
N ASP A 141 11.34 -5.80 20.42
CA ASP A 141 11.62 -7.11 21.01
C ASP A 141 10.89 -8.28 20.33
N GLU A 142 9.78 -8.00 19.65
CA GLU A 142 9.01 -8.96 18.87
C GLU A 142 9.61 -9.20 17.48
N LEU A 143 10.42 -8.27 16.94
CA LEU A 143 11.06 -8.37 15.63
C LEU A 143 12.40 -9.12 15.70
N LYS A 144 12.34 -10.41 16.02
CA LYS A 144 13.51 -11.28 16.13
C LYS A 144 14.16 -11.59 14.77
N MET A 145 15.36 -11.08 14.55
CA MET A 145 16.17 -11.32 13.35
C MET A 145 17.07 -12.55 13.51
N PRO A 146 17.50 -13.24 12.44
CA PRO A 146 18.50 -14.29 12.55
C PRO A 146 19.78 -13.80 13.27
N GLY A 147 20.32 -14.60 14.18
CA GLY A 147 21.55 -14.25 14.91
C GLY A 147 22.83 -14.41 14.09
N SER A 148 22.75 -15.03 12.92
CA SER A 148 23.83 -15.20 11.95
C SER A 148 23.27 -15.34 10.54
N ILE A 149 24.06 -14.99 9.53
CA ILE A 149 23.74 -15.23 8.11
C ILE A 149 24.96 -15.77 7.40
N THR A 150 24.79 -16.84 6.63
CA THR A 150 25.86 -17.34 5.75
C THR A 150 25.70 -16.76 4.34
N LEU A 151 26.62 -15.89 3.92
CA LEU A 151 26.73 -15.45 2.54
C LEU A 151 27.48 -16.50 1.72
N ARG A 152 26.96 -16.81 0.53
CA ARG A 152 27.60 -17.70 -0.44
C ARG A 152 27.77 -16.98 -1.77
N SER A 153 29.01 -16.81 -2.22
CA SER A 153 29.34 -16.24 -3.53
C SER A 153 30.34 -17.14 -4.25
N GLY A 154 29.85 -17.86 -5.27
CA GLY A 154 30.61 -18.96 -5.88
C GLY A 154 31.02 -20.00 -4.83
N GLU A 155 32.33 -20.25 -4.72
CA GLU A 155 32.91 -21.13 -3.69
C GLU A 155 33.19 -20.45 -2.36
N GLN A 156 33.10 -19.11 -2.29
CA GLN A 156 33.34 -18.37 -1.06
C GLN A 156 32.12 -18.44 -0.14
N VAL A 157 32.37 -18.82 1.11
CA VAL A 157 31.36 -18.89 2.18
C VAL A 157 31.84 -18.04 3.35
N SER A 158 31.04 -17.05 3.72
CA SER A 158 31.33 -16.16 4.85
C SER A 158 30.14 -16.11 5.78
N GLU A 159 30.39 -16.35 7.07
CA GLU A 159 29.36 -16.22 8.10
C GLU A 159 29.42 -14.81 8.72
N LEU A 160 28.29 -14.11 8.67
CA LEU A 160 28.12 -12.79 9.26
C LEU A 160 27.55 -12.92 10.67
N ARG A 161 28.20 -12.24 11.63
CA ARG A 161 27.77 -12.10 13.02
C ARG A 161 28.13 -10.71 13.54
N GLY A 162 27.53 -10.31 14.68
CA GLY A 162 27.86 -9.05 15.34
C GLY A 162 27.73 -7.84 14.42
N GLU A 163 28.75 -7.00 14.38
CA GLU A 163 28.76 -5.76 13.59
C GLU A 163 28.62 -5.99 12.08
N ASP A 164 29.23 -7.03 11.53
CA ASP A 164 29.11 -7.33 10.09
C ASP A 164 27.68 -7.74 9.73
N LEU A 165 26.99 -8.45 10.64
CA LEU A 165 25.58 -8.79 10.49
C LEU A 165 24.68 -7.55 10.60
N ASN A 166 24.97 -6.65 11.55
CA ASN A 166 24.24 -5.39 11.68
C ASN A 166 24.39 -4.53 10.42
N ARG A 167 25.60 -4.47 9.83
CA ARG A 167 25.85 -3.77 8.57
C ARG A 167 25.05 -4.39 7.42
N PHE A 168 25.00 -5.72 7.34
CA PHE A 168 24.18 -6.41 6.34
C PHE A 168 22.69 -6.09 6.50
N TYR A 169 22.15 -6.12 7.72
CA TYR A 169 20.74 -5.76 7.96
C TYR A 169 20.44 -4.32 7.62
N HIS A 170 21.36 -3.41 7.94
CA HIS A 170 21.23 -1.99 7.59
C HIS A 170 21.15 -1.80 6.08
N GLN A 171 22.08 -2.39 5.32
CA GLN A 171 22.10 -2.31 3.85
C GLN A 171 20.85 -2.94 3.24
N ALA A 172 20.48 -4.15 3.68
CA ALA A 172 19.30 -4.86 3.17
C ALA A 172 17.99 -4.12 3.47
N ALA A 173 17.83 -3.55 4.67
CA ALA A 173 16.66 -2.78 5.03
C ALA A 173 16.59 -1.43 4.29
N SER A 174 17.73 -0.76 4.10
CA SER A 174 17.82 0.48 3.31
C SER A 174 17.41 0.26 1.86
N GLU A 175 17.95 -0.78 1.22
CA GLU A 175 17.61 -1.13 -0.16
C GLU A 175 16.16 -1.63 -0.28
N LEU A 176 15.65 -2.37 0.71
CA LEU A 176 14.26 -2.77 0.76
C LEU A 176 13.33 -1.55 0.84
N LEU A 177 13.60 -0.60 1.74
CA LEU A 177 12.82 0.65 1.86
C LEU A 177 12.82 1.44 0.56
N ARG A 178 14.00 1.70 0.00
CA ARG A 178 14.14 2.41 -1.28
C ARG A 178 13.28 1.77 -2.36
N SER A 179 13.37 0.44 -2.50
CA SER A 179 12.58 -0.28 -3.51
C SER A 179 11.06 -0.22 -3.25
N MET A 180 10.63 -0.13 -1.99
CA MET A 180 9.22 0.00 -1.62
C MET A 180 8.69 1.39 -1.93
N GLU A 181 9.48 2.41 -1.61
CA GLU A 181 9.17 3.82 -1.84
C GLU A 181 9.22 4.19 -3.33
N ASP A 182 10.05 3.51 -4.14
CA ASP A 182 10.11 3.54 -5.61
C ASP A 182 8.89 2.86 -6.28
N GLY A 183 7.76 2.79 -5.58
CA GLY A 183 6.47 2.39 -6.15
C GLY A 183 6.16 0.90 -6.06
N LYS A 184 6.94 0.08 -5.33
CA LYS A 184 6.52 -1.31 -5.05
C LYS A 184 5.46 -1.36 -3.96
N ALA A 185 5.58 -0.58 -2.88
CA ALA A 185 4.59 -0.58 -1.80
C ALA A 185 3.41 0.34 -2.12
N PRO A 186 2.19 -0.02 -1.68
CA PRO A 186 1.03 0.85 -1.85
C PRO A 186 1.23 2.14 -1.05
N TYR A 187 1.17 3.29 -1.73
CA TYR A 187 1.47 4.59 -1.13
C TYR A 187 0.64 4.90 0.12
N LEU A 188 -0.67 4.64 0.10
CA LEU A 188 -1.53 4.84 1.27
C LEU A 188 -1.16 3.91 2.43
N GLY A 189 -0.66 2.71 2.15
CA GLY A 189 -0.16 1.78 3.18
C GLY A 189 1.14 2.28 3.81
N MET A 190 2.03 2.89 3.03
CA MET A 190 3.23 3.56 3.55
C MET A 190 2.85 4.78 4.39
N LEU A 191 1.96 5.64 3.90
CA LEU A 191 1.46 6.82 4.63
C LEU A 191 0.78 6.42 5.95
N ASN A 192 0.12 5.26 5.97
CA ASN A 192 -0.55 4.69 7.13
C ASN A 192 0.33 3.69 7.91
N GLN A 193 1.65 3.87 7.88
CA GLN A 193 2.60 3.15 8.73
C GLN A 193 2.43 1.61 8.68
N GLY A 194 2.27 1.06 7.47
CA GLY A 194 2.11 -0.36 7.21
C GLY A 194 0.67 -0.86 7.20
N GLY A 195 -0.30 -0.05 7.64
CA GLY A 195 -1.71 -0.38 7.65
C GLY A 195 -2.35 -0.19 6.28
N ILE A 196 -3.00 -1.21 5.73
CA ILE A 196 -3.78 -1.04 4.49
C ILE A 196 -4.98 -0.15 4.74
N VAL A 197 -5.17 0.83 3.84
CA VAL A 197 -6.37 1.67 3.76
C VAL A 197 -7.33 1.01 2.78
N PRO A 198 -8.36 0.26 3.24
CA PRO A 198 -9.28 -0.45 2.36
C PRO A 198 -10.24 0.54 1.68
N LEU A 199 -10.14 0.62 0.36
CA LEU A 199 -10.97 1.49 -0.48
C LEU A 199 -11.70 0.66 -1.52
N VAL A 200 -12.95 1.01 -1.80
CA VAL A 200 -13.71 0.47 -2.93
C VAL A 200 -14.22 1.63 -3.77
N PHE A 201 -13.84 1.63 -5.05
CA PHE A 201 -14.27 2.63 -6.02
C PHE A 201 -15.47 2.11 -6.83
N GLY A 202 -16.53 2.89 -6.87
CA GLY A 202 -17.72 2.67 -7.68
C GLY A 202 -17.72 3.59 -8.89
N PHE A 203 -17.55 3.01 -10.07
CA PHE A 203 -17.55 3.72 -11.34
C PHE A 203 -18.90 3.58 -12.06
N GLU A 204 -19.24 4.57 -12.89
CA GLU A 204 -20.26 4.41 -13.91
C GLU A 204 -19.93 3.24 -14.86
N LYS A 205 -20.86 2.89 -15.75
CA LYS A 205 -20.60 1.87 -16.76
C LYS A 205 -19.34 2.22 -17.55
N ILE A 206 -18.34 1.34 -17.43
CA ILE A 206 -17.15 1.35 -18.28
C ILE A 206 -17.45 0.50 -19.52
N ASN A 207 -17.16 1.08 -20.68
CA ASN A 207 -17.30 0.43 -21.98
C ASN A 207 -15.93 -0.04 -22.49
N ASN A 208 -15.94 -0.92 -23.49
CA ASN A 208 -14.75 -1.32 -24.26
C ASN A 208 -13.63 -1.94 -23.40
N LEU A 209 -13.96 -2.63 -22.31
CA LEU A 209 -12.98 -3.38 -21.53
C LEU A 209 -12.43 -4.54 -22.36
N ALA A 210 -11.11 -4.64 -22.43
CA ALA A 210 -10.44 -5.83 -22.90
C ALA A 210 -10.61 -6.95 -21.86
N THR A 211 -10.55 -8.21 -22.31
CA THR A 211 -10.53 -9.38 -21.42
C THR A 211 -9.28 -10.18 -21.67
N HIS A 212 -8.54 -10.49 -20.61
CA HIS A 212 -7.35 -11.34 -20.64
C HIS A 212 -7.56 -12.56 -19.75
N GLU A 213 -7.08 -13.72 -20.20
CA GLU A 213 -7.13 -14.95 -19.43
C GLU A 213 -5.73 -15.28 -18.88
N ILE A 214 -5.64 -15.43 -17.56
CA ILE A 214 -4.45 -15.92 -16.88
C ILE A 214 -4.69 -17.36 -16.44
N LYS A 215 -3.78 -18.27 -16.82
CA LYS A 215 -3.87 -19.68 -16.44
C LYS A 215 -3.29 -19.88 -15.03
N TYR A 216 -4.14 -20.26 -14.08
CA TYR A 216 -3.69 -20.67 -12.74
C TYR A 216 -3.73 -22.20 -12.59
N ARG A 217 -3.02 -22.72 -11.57
CA ARG A 217 -3.07 -24.14 -11.19
C ARG A 217 -4.49 -24.63 -10.89
N MET A 218 -5.36 -23.76 -10.38
CA MET A 218 -6.76 -24.09 -10.06
C MET A 218 -7.73 -23.79 -11.22
N GLY A 219 -7.22 -23.50 -12.42
CA GLY A 219 -8.01 -23.16 -13.60
C GLY A 219 -7.73 -21.75 -14.12
N PRO A 220 -8.12 -21.45 -15.37
CA PRO A 220 -8.00 -20.11 -15.91
C PRO A 220 -8.88 -19.11 -15.16
N LYS A 221 -8.38 -17.88 -15.00
CA LYS A 221 -9.17 -16.74 -14.57
C LYS A 221 -9.15 -15.65 -15.62
N GLN A 222 -10.31 -15.08 -15.90
CA GLN A 222 -10.42 -13.94 -16.79
C GLN A 222 -10.30 -12.64 -15.99
N TYR A 223 -9.80 -11.59 -16.63
CA TYR A 223 -9.59 -10.25 -16.08
C TYR A 223 -10.05 -9.21 -17.09
N SER A 224 -10.91 -8.28 -16.66
CA SER A 224 -11.34 -7.15 -17.47
C SER A 224 -10.48 -5.94 -17.17
N TYR A 225 -9.94 -5.30 -18.20
CA TYR A 225 -8.97 -4.22 -18.04
C TYR A 225 -9.03 -3.19 -19.17
N GLN A 226 -8.35 -2.06 -18.95
CA GLN A 226 -8.05 -1.06 -19.98
C GLN A 226 -6.55 -0.94 -20.21
N ASN A 227 -6.18 -0.74 -21.48
CA ASN A 227 -4.81 -0.54 -21.95
C ASN A 227 -4.21 0.83 -21.65
N LYS A 228 -4.98 1.72 -21.03
CA LYS A 228 -4.59 3.10 -20.77
C LYS A 228 -4.96 3.44 -19.33
N GLU A 229 -4.30 4.46 -18.80
CA GLU A 229 -4.74 5.11 -17.57
C GLU A 229 -6.19 5.59 -17.72
N HIS A 230 -6.97 5.47 -16.65
CA HIS A 230 -8.40 5.79 -16.66
C HIS A 230 -8.69 7.03 -15.82
N PRO A 231 -9.13 8.16 -16.42
CA PRO A 231 -9.48 9.35 -15.66
C PRO A 231 -10.59 9.09 -14.64
N LEU A 232 -10.45 9.61 -13.42
CA LEU A 232 -11.51 9.54 -12.41
C LEU A 232 -12.76 10.32 -12.83
N SER A 233 -12.63 11.31 -13.71
CA SER A 233 -13.75 12.00 -14.36
C SER A 233 -14.47 11.16 -15.42
N GLY A 234 -13.90 10.00 -15.79
CA GLY A 234 -14.34 9.21 -16.93
C GLY A 234 -13.89 9.81 -18.27
N SER A 235 -14.22 9.13 -19.36
CA SER A 235 -14.02 9.63 -20.72
C SER A 235 -15.31 9.53 -21.53
N GLN A 236 -15.41 10.33 -22.60
CA GLN A 236 -16.56 10.27 -23.50
C GLN A 236 -16.68 8.90 -24.18
N GLU A 237 -15.56 8.29 -24.57
CA GLU A 237 -15.53 7.01 -25.28
C GLU A 237 -15.79 5.80 -24.36
N ASN A 238 -15.17 5.78 -23.18
CA ASN A 238 -15.17 4.61 -22.31
C ASN A 238 -16.11 4.77 -21.10
N GLY A 239 -16.70 5.95 -20.89
CA GLY A 239 -17.51 6.24 -19.71
C GLY A 239 -16.71 6.11 -18.43
N GLY A 240 -17.31 5.49 -17.41
CA GLY A 240 -16.59 5.11 -16.20
C GLY A 240 -16.20 6.26 -15.29
N LYS A 241 -17.00 7.32 -15.17
CA LYS A 241 -16.76 8.35 -14.15
C LYS A 241 -16.83 7.73 -12.75
N LEU A 242 -15.91 8.10 -11.85
CA LEU A 242 -15.99 7.72 -10.44
C LEU A 242 -17.19 8.42 -9.79
N LYS A 243 -18.10 7.63 -9.21
CA LYS A 243 -19.35 8.13 -8.60
C LYS A 243 -19.48 7.82 -7.12
N GLU A 244 -18.92 6.71 -6.68
CA GLU A 244 -18.96 6.31 -5.28
C GLU A 244 -17.57 5.93 -4.80
N LEU A 245 -17.26 6.32 -3.56
CA LEU A 245 -16.11 5.85 -2.82
C LEU A 245 -16.63 5.22 -1.53
N GLU A 246 -16.37 3.93 -1.31
CA GLU A 246 -16.60 3.27 -0.03
C GLU A 246 -15.30 3.18 0.76
N VAL A 247 -15.37 3.66 2.01
CA VAL A 247 -14.30 3.60 3.03
C VAL A 247 -14.83 2.87 4.27
N ARG A 248 -13.92 2.34 5.09
CA ARG A 248 -14.31 1.66 6.34
C ARG A 248 -14.74 2.64 7.41
N ASN A 249 -13.97 3.72 7.60
CA ASN A 249 -14.19 4.77 8.59
C ASN A 249 -13.69 6.12 8.07
N LEU A 250 -13.86 7.19 8.85
CA LEU A 250 -13.41 8.54 8.50
C LEU A 250 -11.88 8.66 8.49
N ASP A 251 -11.17 7.85 9.29
CA ASP A 251 -9.70 7.80 9.31
C ASP A 251 -9.15 7.37 7.95
N ASP A 252 -9.76 6.36 7.33
CA ASP A 252 -9.38 5.86 6.02
C ASP A 252 -9.71 6.89 4.91
N LEU A 253 -10.80 7.65 5.07
CA LEU A 253 -11.09 8.80 4.20
C LEU A 253 -10.04 9.91 4.38
N ALA A 254 -9.63 10.22 5.61
CA ALA A 254 -8.62 11.21 5.89
C ALA A 254 -7.28 10.84 5.24
N THR A 255 -6.83 9.60 5.39
CA THR A 255 -5.60 9.12 4.76
C THR A 255 -5.67 9.17 3.24
N LEU A 256 -6.81 8.83 2.63
CA LEU A 256 -6.99 8.98 1.18
C LEU A 256 -6.92 10.46 0.77
N CYS A 257 -7.64 11.35 1.44
CA CYS A 257 -7.65 12.78 1.12
C CYS A 257 -6.26 13.41 1.26
N LEU A 258 -5.52 13.05 2.32
CA LEU A 258 -4.13 13.47 2.51
C LEU A 258 -3.23 12.92 1.39
N GLY A 259 -3.34 11.63 1.07
CA GLY A 259 -2.59 11.03 -0.03
C GLY A 259 -2.87 11.67 -1.39
N CYS A 260 -4.14 12.01 -1.65
CA CYS A 260 -4.56 12.77 -2.82
C CYS A 260 -3.92 14.17 -2.85
N ALA A 261 -3.96 14.91 -1.74
CA ALA A 261 -3.35 16.23 -1.63
C ALA A 261 -1.83 16.19 -1.90
N ILE A 262 -1.10 15.24 -1.27
CA ILE A 262 0.34 15.07 -1.47
C ILE A 262 0.68 14.75 -2.93
N LYS A 263 -0.19 14.01 -3.63
CA LYS A 263 0.01 13.63 -5.03
C LYS A 263 -0.60 14.61 -6.03
N GLY A 264 -1.19 15.72 -5.57
CA GLY A 264 -1.88 16.68 -6.44
C GLY A 264 -3.05 16.08 -7.22
N ILE A 265 -3.75 15.10 -6.63
CA ILE A 265 -4.86 14.37 -7.24
C ILE A 265 -6.19 14.92 -6.74
N ASP A 266 -7.00 15.44 -7.65
CA ASP A 266 -8.37 15.84 -7.34
C ASP A 266 -9.36 14.70 -7.53
N LEU A 267 -10.15 14.44 -6.48
CA LEU A 267 -11.34 13.59 -6.55
C LEU A 267 -12.53 14.38 -7.13
N PRO A 268 -13.42 13.73 -7.91
CA PRO A 268 -14.61 14.40 -8.45
C PRO A 268 -15.44 15.08 -7.35
N THR A 269 -15.98 16.27 -7.67
CA THR A 269 -16.76 17.08 -6.72
C THR A 269 -18.15 16.51 -6.44
N ASP A 270 -18.71 15.73 -7.37
CA ASP A 270 -19.99 15.01 -7.23
C ASP A 270 -19.82 13.57 -6.71
N LEU A 271 -18.66 13.23 -6.13
CA LEU A 271 -18.37 11.93 -5.54
C LEU A 271 -19.21 11.71 -4.27
N VAL A 272 -19.99 10.63 -4.23
CA VAL A 272 -20.66 10.18 -3.00
C VAL A 272 -19.67 9.36 -2.18
N VAL A 273 -19.49 9.72 -0.91
CA VAL A 273 -18.63 8.94 0.00
C VAL A 273 -19.47 8.11 0.94
N ARG A 274 -19.34 6.79 0.87
CA ARG A 274 -20.00 5.82 1.73
C ARG A 274 -19.04 5.34 2.82
N VAL A 275 -19.31 5.70 4.07
CA VAL A 275 -18.58 5.19 5.25
C VAL A 275 -19.33 3.97 5.76
N LYS A 276 -18.70 2.79 5.72
CA LYS A 276 -19.36 1.48 5.90
C LYS A 276 -20.10 1.31 7.24
N GLY A 277 -19.71 2.03 8.29
CA GLY A 277 -20.24 1.88 9.66
C GLY A 277 -19.70 0.61 10.35
N GLN A 278 -19.86 0.51 11.67
CA GLN A 278 -19.49 -0.71 12.40
C GLN A 278 -20.55 -1.81 12.21
N ARG A 279 -20.27 -3.01 12.71
CA ARG A 279 -21.15 -4.17 12.53
C ARG A 279 -22.52 -3.90 13.16
N GLY A 280 -23.57 -3.81 12.33
CA GLY A 280 -24.94 -3.56 12.77
C GLY A 280 -25.40 -2.11 12.61
N GLU A 281 -24.48 -1.20 12.29
CA GLU A 281 -24.81 0.20 12.02
C GLU A 281 -25.14 0.42 10.54
N LYS A 282 -25.97 1.42 10.26
CA LYS A 282 -26.17 1.88 8.89
C LYS A 282 -24.91 2.60 8.42
N ALA A 283 -24.59 2.42 7.14
CA ALA A 283 -23.53 3.18 6.51
C ALA A 283 -23.91 4.67 6.50
N LEU A 284 -22.94 5.52 6.79
CA LEU A 284 -23.07 6.97 6.67
C LEU A 284 -22.72 7.35 5.22
N TYR A 285 -23.59 8.13 4.59
CA TYR A 285 -23.35 8.67 3.26
C TYR A 285 -23.05 10.16 3.41
N LEU A 286 -21.89 10.57 2.94
CA LEU A 286 -21.51 11.98 2.88
C LEU A 286 -21.90 12.52 1.51
N ASP A 287 -22.67 13.60 1.52
CA ASP A 287 -22.94 14.37 0.31
C ASP A 287 -21.73 15.25 -0.08
N ALA A 288 -21.87 16.00 -1.18
CA ALA A 288 -20.82 16.87 -1.68
C ALA A 288 -20.42 17.98 -0.68
N SER A 289 -21.39 18.53 0.07
CA SER A 289 -21.14 19.60 1.04
C SER A 289 -20.38 19.06 2.25
N GLN A 290 -20.83 17.93 2.81
CA GLN A 290 -20.16 17.25 3.91
C GLN A 290 -18.74 16.82 3.54
N THR A 291 -18.56 16.30 2.31
CA THR A 291 -17.24 15.90 1.80
C THR A 291 -16.32 17.11 1.62
N ALA A 292 -16.83 18.23 1.09
CA ALA A 292 -16.06 19.46 0.94
C ALA A 292 -15.62 20.03 2.29
N MET A 293 -16.53 20.07 3.27
CA MET A 293 -16.24 20.54 4.62
C MET A 293 -15.20 19.66 5.34
N PHE A 294 -15.34 18.34 5.21
CA PHE A 294 -14.35 17.40 5.73
C PHE A 294 -12.96 17.66 5.16
N LYS A 295 -12.85 17.81 3.83
CA LYS A 295 -11.59 18.13 3.14
C LYS A 295 -11.03 19.49 3.58
N GLN A 296 -11.87 20.49 3.79
CA GLN A 296 -11.43 21.81 4.27
C GLN A 296 -10.84 21.74 5.67
N LYS A 297 -11.50 21.04 6.62
CA LYS A 297 -10.98 20.85 7.98
C LYS A 297 -9.68 20.05 8.00
N LEU A 298 -9.58 19.04 7.13
CA LEU A 298 -8.36 18.28 6.93
C LEU A 298 -7.23 19.17 6.42
N ALA A 299 -7.48 19.98 5.38
CA ALA A 299 -6.48 20.89 4.84
C ALA A 299 -5.98 21.90 5.88
N ALA A 300 -6.88 22.46 6.71
CA ALA A 300 -6.50 23.36 7.79
C ALA A 300 -5.56 22.69 8.81
N HIS A 301 -5.90 21.48 9.27
CA HIS A 301 -5.03 20.70 10.18
C HIS A 301 -3.67 20.38 9.56
N VAL A 302 -3.66 20.03 8.26
CA VAL A 302 -2.43 19.72 7.55
C VAL A 302 -1.51 20.95 7.46
N VAL A 303 -2.07 22.13 7.17
CA VAL A 303 -1.31 23.40 7.14
C VAL A 303 -0.74 23.73 8.52
N GLU A 304 -1.50 23.53 9.60
CA GLU A 304 -1.02 23.76 10.98
C GLU A 304 0.22 22.90 11.31
N GLN A 305 0.33 21.69 10.75
CA GLN A 305 1.46 20.79 11.02
C GLN A 305 2.61 20.90 10.02
N ALA A 306 2.31 21.15 8.74
CA ALA A 306 3.32 21.29 7.68
C ALA A 306 3.98 22.68 7.68
N GLY A 307 3.32 23.69 8.26
CA GLY A 307 3.75 25.08 8.17
C GLY A 307 3.73 25.59 6.72
N ASP A 308 4.75 26.35 6.34
CA ASP A 308 4.87 26.93 4.98
C ASP A 308 5.43 25.95 3.94
N GLN A 309 5.74 24.71 4.32
CA GLN A 309 6.32 23.72 3.41
C GLN A 309 5.24 23.03 2.55
N PRO A 310 5.40 22.96 1.22
CA PRO A 310 4.50 22.18 0.38
C PRO A 310 4.51 20.69 0.76
N LEU A 311 3.35 20.04 0.77
CA LEU A 311 3.23 18.65 1.24
C LEU A 311 4.02 17.66 0.40
N GLU A 312 4.16 17.93 -0.88
CA GLU A 312 4.91 17.10 -1.83
C GLU A 312 6.43 17.11 -1.58
N THR A 313 6.95 18.07 -0.80
CA THR A 313 8.38 18.16 -0.47
C THR A 313 8.71 17.58 0.91
N LEU A 314 7.69 17.23 1.71
CA LEU A 314 7.90 16.64 3.03
C LEU A 314 8.39 15.20 2.92
N GLU A 315 9.28 14.83 3.82
CA GLU A 315 9.75 13.45 3.95
C GLU A 315 8.61 12.51 4.35
N LEU A 316 8.65 11.26 3.88
CA LEU A 316 7.58 10.29 4.16
C LEU A 316 7.33 10.12 5.67
N GLN A 317 8.38 10.19 6.50
CA GLN A 317 8.22 10.11 7.96
C GLN A 317 7.43 11.29 8.54
N GLN A 318 7.57 12.50 8.01
CA GLN A 318 6.78 13.66 8.42
C GLN A 318 5.32 13.47 8.00
N LEU A 319 5.10 13.03 6.75
CA LEU A 319 3.76 12.73 6.23
C LEU A 319 3.05 11.63 7.04
N GLN A 320 3.78 10.60 7.46
CA GLN A 320 3.28 9.55 8.34
C GLN A 320 2.86 10.09 9.72
N ARG A 321 3.61 11.03 10.30
CA ARG A 321 3.24 11.69 11.57
C ARG A 321 1.97 12.52 11.40
N ILE A 322 1.90 13.33 10.34
CA ILE A 322 0.71 14.13 10.03
C ILE A 322 -0.54 13.23 9.89
N ASN A 323 -0.42 12.14 9.12
CA ASN A 323 -1.51 11.20 8.98
C ASN A 323 -1.91 10.56 10.32
N SER A 324 -0.94 10.14 11.14
CA SER A 324 -1.19 9.56 12.46
C SER A 324 -1.93 10.54 13.38
N ASP A 325 -1.49 11.80 13.42
CA ASP A 325 -2.09 12.84 14.25
C ASP A 325 -3.52 13.17 13.83
N ILE A 326 -3.80 13.21 12.53
CA ILE A 326 -5.16 13.38 11.98
C ILE A 326 -6.04 12.19 12.40
N ARG A 327 -5.56 10.96 12.22
CA ARG A 327 -6.30 9.74 12.56
C ARG A 327 -6.55 9.58 14.07
N ALA A 328 -5.78 10.25 14.91
CA ALA A 328 -5.98 10.27 16.36
C ALA A 328 -7.11 11.24 16.80
N LYS A 329 -7.64 12.08 15.90
CA LYS A 329 -8.74 13.02 16.21
C LYS A 329 -10.11 12.33 16.16
N ASN A 330 -11.09 12.95 16.81
CA ASN A 330 -12.48 12.57 16.64
C ASN A 330 -13.05 13.12 15.32
N LEU A 331 -12.77 12.44 14.21
CA LEU A 331 -13.11 12.91 12.87
C LEU A 331 -14.62 13.05 12.61
N SER A 332 -15.49 12.47 13.43
CA SER A 332 -16.95 12.70 13.30
C SER A 332 -17.34 14.15 13.58
N GLU A 333 -16.61 14.86 14.43
CA GLU A 333 -16.83 16.30 14.71
C GLU A 333 -16.47 17.19 13.50
N TRP A 334 -15.86 16.61 12.47
CA TRP A 334 -15.52 17.33 11.25
C TRP A 334 -16.71 17.44 10.29
N LEU A 335 -17.70 16.57 10.46
CA LEU A 335 -18.94 16.60 9.71
C LEU A 335 -19.94 17.56 10.37
N PRO A 336 -20.82 18.21 9.60
CA PRO A 336 -21.93 18.98 10.17
C PRO A 336 -22.91 18.05 10.89
N VAL A 337 -23.53 18.58 11.95
CA VAL A 337 -24.59 17.93 12.73
C VAL A 337 -25.86 17.77 11.89
#